data_AF-A0A8S9GWR4-F1
#
_entry.id   AF-A0A8S9GWR4-F1
#
_cell.length_a   1.000
_cell.length_b   1.000
_cell.length_c   1.000
_cell.angle_alpha   90.00
_cell.angle_beta   90.00
_cell.angle_gamma   90.00
#
_symmetry.space_group_name_H-M   'P 1'
#
loop_
_entity.id
_entity.type
_entity.pdbx_description
1 polymer ?
#
loop_
_entity_poly.entity_id
_entity_poly.type
_entity_poly.pdbx_seq_one_letter_code
_entity_poly.pdbx_strand_id
1 'polypeptide(L)'
;MDYETFVYQVYLGKYDAVVADATISANRSKYVEFSLPYTPSGVGLVVPVKDNVKRSSTIFLMPLTWGLCLLSLLSFFIIAIVVWVLEHRVNPDFDGPGKYQISTILWFSFSIMVFAPRERVLSFWARLVVIVWYFLVLVLTQSYTASLASLLTSQQLHPTVTNINTLLEKGQRVGHQSSSFILKRLRESGFSDANLVTYGSLEHCDELLSKEPARGGISAVFMEVPYVRVFLGQYCNKYKMVQTPFKVDGLGFVFPIGSPLVADVSRVILKVEESNKANQLESAWFKKIDESCPDPLTSPDPNPSESFRKLGIDSFWVLFVTAAIVCVTALRKCMFHFLKENPDERNLQGLWERFLQPDRNSYINQVKTCQCSMKKQTMAFKVSTFSFNFPFFNSC
;
A
#
# COMPACT_ATOMS: atom_id res chain seq x y z
N MET A 1 26.91 29.56 -22.35
CA MET A 1 28.35 29.25 -22.30
C MET A 1 28.52 27.93 -21.57
N ASP A 2 29.40 27.07 -22.06
CA ASP A 2 29.65 25.74 -21.49
C ASP A 2 30.53 25.83 -20.22
N TYR A 3 30.32 24.96 -19.23
CA TYR A 3 31.10 24.93 -17.98
C TYR A 3 32.58 24.68 -18.24
N GLU A 4 32.91 23.88 -19.27
CA GLU A 4 34.31 23.70 -19.69
C GLU A 4 34.95 25.04 -20.07
N THR A 5 34.20 25.92 -20.72
CA THR A 5 34.69 27.25 -21.10
C THR A 5 34.94 28.12 -19.86
N PHE A 6 34.04 28.10 -18.88
CA PHE A 6 34.16 28.87 -17.63
C PHE A 6 35.37 28.44 -16.80
N VAL A 7 35.50 27.13 -16.57
CA VAL A 7 36.63 26.56 -15.83
C VAL A 7 37.95 26.86 -16.54
N TYR A 8 37.96 26.78 -17.87
CA TYR A 8 39.15 27.10 -18.66
C TYR A 8 39.55 28.58 -18.59
N GLN A 9 38.61 29.52 -18.44
CA GLN A 9 38.96 30.94 -18.26
C GLN A 9 39.70 31.21 -16.94
N VAL A 10 39.47 30.41 -15.89
CA VAL A 10 40.24 30.47 -14.63
C VAL A 10 41.68 30.05 -14.87
N TYR A 11 41.87 28.96 -15.62
CA TYR A 11 43.21 28.51 -16.03
C TYR A 11 43.96 29.57 -16.86
N LEU A 12 43.25 30.29 -17.74
CA LEU A 12 43.82 31.39 -18.53
C LEU A 12 44.10 32.66 -17.70
N GLY A 13 43.78 32.68 -16.40
CA GLY A 13 43.98 33.84 -15.54
C GLY A 13 43.05 35.01 -15.84
N LYS A 14 41.93 34.79 -16.56
CA LYS A 14 40.93 35.84 -16.79
C LYS A 14 39.97 36.01 -15.62
N TYR A 15 39.81 34.96 -14.82
CA TYR A 15 39.01 34.97 -13.60
C TYR A 15 39.83 34.39 -12.45
N ASP A 16 39.72 34.99 -11.27
CA ASP A 16 40.47 34.59 -10.08
C ASP A 16 39.84 33.38 -9.36
N ALA A 17 38.54 33.17 -9.53
CA ALA A 17 37.79 32.03 -9.02
C ALA A 17 36.44 31.91 -9.75
N VAL A 18 35.82 30.73 -9.71
CA VAL A 18 34.44 30.51 -10.15
C VAL A 18 33.63 29.90 -9.01
N VAL A 19 32.54 30.58 -8.65
CA VAL A 19 31.53 30.15 -7.68
C VAL A 19 30.30 29.72 -8.47
N ALA A 20 30.24 28.43 -8.78
CA ALA A 20 29.15 27.82 -9.53
C ALA A 20 29.00 26.35 -9.14
N ASP A 21 27.93 25.72 -9.61
CA ASP A 21 27.68 24.28 -9.62
C ASP A 21 28.64 23.53 -10.57
N ALA A 22 29.94 23.69 -10.37
CA ALA A 22 30.96 23.02 -11.14
C ALA A 22 31.24 21.63 -10.56
N THR A 23 30.84 20.58 -11.27
CA THR A 23 31.19 19.20 -10.91
C THR A 23 32.71 19.00 -10.94
N ILE A 24 33.24 18.47 -9.84
CA ILE A 24 34.63 18.09 -9.72
C ILE A 24 34.87 16.85 -10.61
N SER A 25 35.80 16.97 -11.55
CA SER A 25 36.17 15.87 -12.44
C SER A 25 37.66 15.80 -12.68
N ALA A 26 38.17 14.58 -12.92
CA ALA A 26 39.57 14.33 -13.19
C ALA A 26 40.10 15.02 -14.47
N ASN A 27 39.21 15.40 -15.40
CA ASN A 27 39.64 16.18 -16.56
C ASN A 27 39.88 17.64 -16.19
N ARG A 28 38.97 18.23 -15.42
CA ARG A 28 39.04 19.63 -14.97
C ARG A 28 40.16 19.86 -13.97
N SER A 29 40.40 18.91 -13.07
CA SER A 29 41.45 18.99 -12.05
C SER A 29 42.89 19.05 -12.62
N LYS A 30 43.07 18.88 -13.94
CA LYS A 30 44.38 19.02 -14.60
C LYS A 30 44.81 20.46 -14.80
N TYR A 31 43.87 21.40 -14.86
CA TYR A 31 44.12 22.81 -15.18
C TYR A 31 43.57 23.78 -14.14
N VAL A 32 42.75 23.32 -13.20
CA VAL A 32 42.25 24.10 -12.07
C VAL A 32 42.28 23.27 -10.79
N GLU A 33 42.21 23.96 -9.66
CA GLU A 33 42.09 23.36 -8.34
C GLU A 33 40.68 23.58 -7.79
N PHE A 34 40.11 22.59 -7.12
CA PHE A 34 38.77 22.66 -6.56
C PHE A 34 38.83 22.73 -5.04
N SER A 35 37.86 23.41 -4.43
CA SER A 35 37.57 23.22 -3.02
C SER A 35 37.08 21.79 -2.74
N LEU A 36 37.00 21.43 -1.46
CA LEU A 36 36.17 20.29 -1.05
C LEU A 36 34.74 20.45 -1.60
N PRO A 37 34.08 19.34 -1.99
CA PRO A 37 32.73 19.39 -2.49
C PRO A 37 31.77 19.90 -1.42
N TYR A 38 30.80 20.74 -1.79
CA TYR A 38 29.75 21.24 -0.89
C TYR A 38 28.39 20.57 -1.14
N THR A 39 28.35 19.52 -1.97
CA THR A 39 27.14 18.77 -2.33
C THR A 39 27.43 17.28 -2.48
N PRO A 40 26.40 16.42 -2.36
CA PRO A 40 26.54 14.98 -2.61
C PRO A 40 26.99 14.69 -4.05
N SER A 41 27.75 13.61 -4.17
CA SER A 41 28.45 13.21 -5.39
C SER A 41 27.68 12.18 -6.21
N GLY A 42 27.89 12.18 -7.53
CA GLY A 42 27.38 11.15 -8.45
C GLY A 42 26.32 11.61 -9.46
N VAL A 43 26.08 10.73 -10.44
CA VAL A 43 24.99 10.85 -11.42
C VAL A 43 23.96 9.77 -11.14
N GLY A 44 22.73 10.16 -10.84
CA GLY A 44 21.59 9.28 -10.63
C GLY A 44 20.89 8.90 -11.93
N LEU A 45 20.36 7.68 -11.96
CA LEU A 45 19.40 7.20 -12.95
C LEU A 45 17.99 7.38 -12.38
N VAL A 46 17.21 8.25 -12.99
CA VAL A 46 15.81 8.50 -12.62
C VAL A 46 14.88 7.89 -13.65
N VAL A 47 13.85 7.18 -13.17
CA VAL A 47 12.92 6.41 -14.01
C VAL A 47 11.47 6.67 -13.60
N PRO A 48 10.52 6.54 -14.52
CA PRO A 48 9.10 6.54 -14.20
C PRO A 48 8.74 5.33 -13.34
N VAL A 49 7.99 5.58 -12.29
CA VAL A 49 7.40 4.55 -11.43
C VAL A 49 5.97 4.28 -11.85
N LYS A 50 5.58 3.01 -11.79
CA LYS A 50 4.20 2.58 -12.03
C LYS A 50 3.59 2.16 -10.71
N ASP A 51 2.41 2.70 -10.43
CA ASP A 51 1.56 2.23 -9.34
C ASP A 51 0.98 0.87 -9.73
N ASN A 52 1.55 -0.21 -9.17
CA ASN A 52 0.95 -1.54 -9.31
C ASN A 52 -0.35 -1.65 -8.51
N VAL A 53 -0.48 -0.87 -7.44
CA VAL A 53 -1.70 -0.76 -6.64
C VAL A 53 -2.57 0.37 -7.21
N LYS A 54 -3.17 0.13 -8.38
CA LYS A 54 -4.35 0.92 -8.75
C LYS A 54 -5.35 0.78 -7.60
N ARG A 55 -5.99 1.87 -7.16
CA ARG A 55 -7.19 1.83 -6.31
C ARG A 55 -8.28 1.05 -7.06
N SER A 56 -8.14 -0.27 -7.05
CA SER A 56 -9.09 -1.21 -7.62
C SER A 56 -10.11 -1.50 -6.54
N SER A 57 -11.37 -1.58 -6.92
CA SER A 57 -12.47 -1.98 -6.03
C SER A 57 -12.34 -3.41 -5.49
N THR A 58 -11.30 -4.14 -5.92
CA THR A 58 -10.96 -5.51 -5.53
C THR A 58 -9.69 -5.61 -4.69
N ILE A 59 -9.15 -4.50 -4.16
CA ILE A 59 -7.91 -4.54 -3.35
C ILE A 59 -7.99 -5.48 -2.15
N PHE A 60 -9.19 -5.67 -1.59
CA PHE A 60 -9.46 -6.64 -0.51
C PHE A 60 -9.22 -8.10 -0.95
N LEU A 61 -9.43 -8.43 -2.23
CA LEU A 61 -9.21 -9.78 -2.74
C LEU A 61 -7.75 -10.02 -3.17
N MET A 62 -6.94 -8.98 -3.26
CA MET A 62 -5.56 -9.05 -3.77
C MET A 62 -4.62 -9.94 -2.95
N PRO A 63 -4.69 -10.02 -1.61
CA PRO A 63 -3.86 -10.92 -0.81
C PRO A 63 -4.29 -12.40 -0.93
N LEU A 64 -5.50 -12.67 -1.43
CA LEU A 64 -6.05 -14.01 -1.53
C LEU A 64 -5.93 -14.53 -2.96
N THR A 65 -5.12 -15.55 -3.16
CA THR A 65 -5.05 -16.21 -4.46
C THR A 65 -6.35 -16.96 -4.75
N TRP A 66 -6.74 -17.01 -6.03
CA TRP A 66 -7.95 -17.72 -6.44
C TRP A 66 -7.95 -19.20 -5.99
N GLY A 67 -6.78 -19.85 -6.02
CA GLY A 67 -6.60 -21.21 -5.53
C GLY A 67 -6.88 -21.35 -4.04
N LEU A 68 -6.38 -20.44 -3.20
CA LEU A 68 -6.65 -20.44 -1.76
C LEU A 68 -8.12 -20.15 -1.45
N CYS A 69 -8.74 -19.23 -2.20
CA CYS A 69 -10.17 -18.94 -2.07
C CYS A 69 -11.02 -20.19 -2.35
N LEU A 70 -10.81 -20.85 -3.49
CA LEU A 70 -11.55 -22.07 -3.84
C LEU A 70 -11.32 -23.20 -2.82
N LEU A 71 -10.08 -23.38 -2.36
CA LEU A 71 -9.76 -24.39 -1.36
C LEU A 71 -10.46 -24.10 -0.01
N SER A 72 -10.47 -22.83 0.43
CA SER A 72 -11.18 -22.42 1.64
C SER A 72 -12.69 -22.66 1.52
N LEU A 73 -13.31 -22.32 0.38
CA LEU A 73 -14.73 -22.56 0.12
C LEU A 73 -15.05 -24.06 0.10
N LEU A 74 -14.21 -24.88 -0.54
CA LEU A 74 -14.42 -26.32 -0.58
C LEU A 74 -14.29 -26.95 0.82
N SER A 75 -13.25 -26.58 1.56
CA SER A 75 -13.04 -27.08 2.93
C SER A 75 -14.19 -26.70 3.87
N PHE A 76 -14.78 -25.51 3.70
CA PHE A 76 -15.98 -25.09 4.41
C PHE A 76 -17.16 -26.06 4.21
N PHE A 77 -17.47 -26.41 2.97
CA PHE A 77 -18.56 -27.37 2.68
C PHE A 77 -18.27 -28.76 3.25
N ILE A 78 -17.02 -29.23 3.19
CA ILE A 78 -16.63 -30.52 3.74
C ILE A 78 -16.85 -30.55 5.26
N ILE A 79 -16.37 -29.53 5.98
CA ILE A 79 -16.53 -29.44 7.44
C ILE A 79 -18.01 -29.33 7.82
N ALA A 80 -18.79 -28.58 7.06
CA ALA A 80 -20.24 -28.46 7.25
C ALA A 80 -20.95 -29.83 7.19
N ILE A 81 -20.59 -30.65 6.20
CA ILE A 81 -21.12 -32.02 6.05
C ILE A 81 -20.64 -32.93 7.18
N VAL A 82 -19.36 -32.87 7.55
CA VAL A 82 -18.79 -33.72 8.61
C VAL A 82 -19.44 -33.44 9.95
N VAL A 83 -19.59 -32.16 10.32
CA VAL A 83 -20.26 -31.78 11.57
C VAL A 83 -21.72 -32.21 11.54
N TRP A 84 -22.41 -32.01 10.41
CA TRP A 84 -23.79 -32.49 10.25
C TRP A 84 -23.89 -34.00 10.48
N VAL A 85 -23.06 -34.83 9.84
CA VAL A 85 -23.09 -36.30 10.02
C VAL A 85 -22.88 -36.70 11.49
N LEU A 86 -21.97 -36.01 12.19
CA LEU A 86 -21.61 -36.34 13.58
C LEU A 86 -22.66 -35.86 14.60
N GLU A 87 -23.30 -34.72 14.36
CA GLU A 87 -24.26 -34.12 15.30
C GLU A 87 -25.71 -34.48 14.99
N HIS A 88 -26.07 -34.81 13.75
CA HIS A 88 -27.46 -35.03 13.32
C HIS A 88 -28.20 -36.10 14.13
N ARG A 89 -27.50 -37.13 14.62
CA ARG A 89 -28.12 -38.19 15.43
C ARG A 89 -28.21 -37.88 16.93
N VAL A 90 -27.40 -36.94 17.41
CA VAL A 90 -27.18 -36.73 18.86
C VAL A 90 -27.76 -35.39 19.32
N ASN A 91 -27.81 -34.41 18.43
CA ASN A 91 -28.09 -33.03 18.77
C ASN A 91 -29.42 -32.56 18.20
N PRO A 92 -30.40 -32.20 19.05
CA PRO A 92 -31.69 -31.69 18.60
C PRO A 92 -31.59 -30.35 17.86
N ASP A 93 -30.51 -29.58 18.05
CA ASP A 93 -30.31 -28.30 17.36
C ASP A 93 -30.02 -28.48 15.85
N PHE A 94 -29.56 -29.68 15.45
CA PHE A 94 -29.33 -30.06 14.06
C PHE A 94 -30.43 -30.98 13.50
N ASP A 95 -31.56 -31.07 14.21
CA ASP A 95 -32.74 -31.83 13.83
C ASP A 95 -33.86 -30.90 13.31
N GLY A 96 -34.72 -31.38 12.40
CA GLY A 96 -35.82 -30.59 11.82
C GLY A 96 -36.03 -30.77 10.31
N PRO A 97 -36.93 -29.97 9.69
CA PRO A 97 -37.22 -30.06 8.25
C PRO A 97 -35.96 -29.78 7.40
N GLY A 98 -35.77 -30.49 6.28
CA GLY A 98 -34.51 -30.42 5.52
C GLY A 98 -34.05 -29.01 5.08
N LYS A 99 -34.98 -28.07 4.86
CA LYS A 99 -34.65 -26.66 4.56
C LYS A 99 -34.04 -25.92 5.76
N TYR A 100 -34.51 -26.23 6.97
CA TYR A 100 -33.97 -25.69 8.22
C TYR A 100 -32.56 -26.24 8.47
N GLN A 101 -32.37 -27.55 8.29
CA GLN A 101 -31.07 -28.20 8.48
C GLN A 101 -29.99 -27.60 7.57
N ILE A 102 -30.27 -27.45 6.26
CA ILE A 102 -29.31 -26.86 5.31
C ILE A 102 -28.96 -25.42 5.73
N SER A 103 -29.95 -24.63 6.18
CA SER A 103 -29.72 -23.27 6.66
C SER A 103 -28.87 -23.23 7.93
N THR A 104 -29.16 -24.10 8.90
CA THR A 104 -28.43 -24.16 10.18
C THR A 104 -26.98 -24.60 9.97
N ILE A 105 -26.73 -25.56 9.09
CA ILE A 105 -25.37 -26.05 8.77
C ILE A 105 -24.54 -24.94 8.10
N LEU A 106 -25.09 -24.26 7.09
CA LEU A 106 -24.40 -23.16 6.42
C LEU A 106 -24.15 -21.98 7.37
N TRP A 107 -25.13 -21.67 8.22
CA TRP A 107 -24.99 -20.62 9.24
C TRP A 107 -23.95 -20.98 10.31
N PHE A 108 -23.94 -22.21 10.79
CA PHE A 108 -22.97 -22.70 11.78
C PHE A 108 -21.54 -22.61 11.24
N SER A 109 -21.32 -23.11 10.01
CA SER A 109 -20.01 -23.06 9.38
C SER A 109 -19.54 -21.62 9.13
N PHE A 110 -20.44 -20.72 8.69
CA PHE A 110 -20.12 -19.30 8.50
C PHE A 110 -19.81 -18.61 9.83
N SER A 111 -20.57 -18.96 10.87
CA SER A 111 -20.38 -18.44 12.22
C SER A 111 -18.98 -18.78 12.74
N ILE A 112 -18.46 -20.00 12.55
CA ILE A 112 -17.07 -20.36 12.92
C ILE A 112 -16.02 -19.50 12.21
N MET A 113 -16.30 -19.09 10.96
CA MET A 113 -15.35 -18.32 10.15
C MET A 113 -15.16 -16.89 10.66
N VAL A 114 -16.21 -16.29 11.24
CA VAL A 114 -16.24 -14.85 11.57
C VAL A 114 -16.45 -14.58 13.07
N PHE A 115 -17.09 -15.50 13.81
CA PHE A 115 -17.54 -15.34 15.20
C PHE A 115 -17.42 -16.65 16.03
N ALA A 116 -17.78 -16.58 17.31
CA ALA A 116 -17.95 -17.79 18.13
C ALA A 116 -19.29 -18.49 17.76
N PRO A 117 -19.33 -19.83 17.62
CA PRO A 117 -20.56 -20.55 17.27
C PRO A 117 -21.62 -20.40 18.37
N ARG A 118 -22.89 -20.23 17.98
CA ARG A 118 -24.01 -20.16 18.92
C ARG A 118 -24.54 -21.56 19.28
N GLU A 119 -24.48 -22.48 18.33
CA GLU A 119 -24.96 -23.85 18.46
C GLU A 119 -23.92 -24.70 19.22
N ARG A 120 -24.39 -25.47 20.21
CA ARG A 120 -23.52 -26.32 21.02
C ARG A 120 -23.21 -27.61 20.28
N VAL A 121 -21.93 -27.99 20.28
CA VAL A 121 -21.49 -29.27 19.73
C VAL A 121 -21.42 -30.30 20.85
N LEU A 122 -22.21 -31.37 20.76
CA LEU A 122 -22.36 -32.36 21.84
C LEU A 122 -21.36 -33.52 21.69
N SER A 123 -21.08 -33.96 20.47
CA SER A 123 -20.19 -35.09 20.18
C SER A 123 -18.72 -34.74 20.40
N PHE A 124 -17.98 -35.64 21.05
CA PHE A 124 -16.54 -35.48 21.29
C PHE A 124 -15.76 -35.33 19.96
N TRP A 125 -16.07 -36.16 18.97
CA TRP A 125 -15.41 -36.13 17.67
C TRP A 125 -15.71 -34.86 16.89
N ALA A 126 -16.96 -34.37 16.97
CA ALA A 126 -17.33 -33.10 16.34
C ALA A 126 -16.60 -31.93 17.02
N ARG A 127 -16.43 -31.94 18.34
CA ARG A 127 -15.62 -30.92 19.05
C ARG A 127 -14.17 -30.90 18.58
N LEU A 128 -13.55 -32.06 18.42
CA LEU A 128 -12.18 -32.14 17.92
C LEU A 128 -12.06 -31.56 16.50
N VAL A 129 -12.97 -31.95 15.60
CA VAL A 129 -13.02 -31.40 14.22
C VAL A 129 -13.20 -29.88 14.24
N VAL A 130 -14.11 -29.35 15.05
CA VAL A 130 -14.36 -27.91 15.17
C VAL A 130 -13.16 -27.16 15.74
N ILE A 131 -12.46 -27.72 16.74
CA ILE A 131 -11.25 -27.10 17.32
C ILE A 131 -10.13 -26.98 16.28
N VAL A 132 -9.87 -28.06 15.53
CA VAL A 132 -8.84 -28.06 14.46
C VAL A 132 -9.22 -27.07 13.37
N TRP A 133 -10.49 -27.06 12.95
CA TRP A 133 -10.99 -26.12 11.95
C TRP A 133 -10.87 -24.66 12.42
N TYR A 134 -11.21 -24.37 13.67
CA TYR A 134 -11.07 -23.05 14.26
C TYR A 134 -9.61 -22.56 14.24
N PHE A 135 -8.66 -23.44 14.59
CA PHE A 135 -7.24 -23.11 14.50
C PHE A 135 -6.80 -22.77 13.06
N LEU A 136 -7.26 -23.55 12.07
CA LEU A 136 -6.97 -23.30 10.66
C LEU A 136 -7.51 -21.95 10.20
N VAL A 137 -8.79 -21.66 10.48
CA VAL A 137 -9.43 -20.36 10.17
C VAL A 137 -8.69 -19.21 10.84
N LEU A 138 -8.30 -19.36 12.11
CA LEU A 138 -7.55 -18.34 12.83
C LEU A 138 -6.23 -18.01 12.13
N VAL A 139 -5.45 -19.02 11.76
CA VAL A 139 -4.19 -18.83 11.02
C VAL A 139 -4.46 -18.13 9.68
N LEU A 140 -5.46 -18.57 8.92
CA LEU A 140 -5.83 -17.94 7.63
C LEU A 140 -6.21 -16.46 7.81
N THR A 141 -7.05 -16.13 8.78
CA THR A 141 -7.48 -14.74 9.06
C THR A 141 -6.31 -13.87 9.50
N GLN A 142 -5.42 -14.38 10.34
CA GLN A 142 -4.21 -13.67 10.77
C GLN A 142 -3.25 -13.44 9.61
N SER A 143 -2.98 -14.46 8.79
CA SER A 143 -2.14 -14.32 7.59
C SER A 143 -2.73 -13.39 6.54
N TYR A 144 -4.05 -13.43 6.35
CA TYR A 144 -4.77 -12.50 5.48
C TYR A 144 -4.62 -11.05 5.96
N THR A 145 -4.88 -10.81 7.25
CA THR A 145 -4.76 -9.48 7.86
C THR A 145 -3.33 -8.95 7.77
N ALA A 146 -2.33 -9.79 8.06
CA ALA A 146 -0.92 -9.42 7.95
C ALA A 146 -0.51 -9.10 6.51
N SER A 147 -0.96 -9.89 5.54
CA SER A 147 -0.64 -9.68 4.12
C SER A 147 -1.32 -8.43 3.57
N LEU A 148 -2.59 -8.20 3.93
CA LEU A 148 -3.30 -6.98 3.57
C LEU A 148 -2.65 -5.75 4.21
N ALA A 149 -2.28 -5.81 5.50
CA ALA A 149 -1.57 -4.73 6.18
C ALA A 149 -0.21 -4.45 5.53
N SER A 150 0.55 -5.49 5.18
CA SER A 150 1.81 -5.35 4.45
C SER A 150 1.61 -4.71 3.08
N LEU A 151 0.55 -5.07 2.35
CA LEU A 151 0.22 -4.46 1.06
C LEU A 151 -0.15 -2.98 1.20
N LEU A 152 -0.92 -2.63 2.25
CA LEU A 152 -1.34 -1.25 2.51
C LEU A 152 -0.20 -0.38 3.07
N THR A 153 0.81 -0.98 3.69
CA THR A 153 1.96 -0.27 4.26
C THR A 153 3.15 -0.20 3.30
N SER A 154 3.30 -1.17 2.41
CA SER A 154 4.36 -1.20 1.39
C SER A 154 3.96 -0.30 0.21
N GLN A 155 4.58 0.89 0.14
CA GLN A 155 4.48 1.74 -1.03
C GLN A 155 5.27 1.13 -2.19
N GLN A 156 4.62 0.25 -2.95
CA GLN A 156 5.24 -0.40 -4.10
C GLN A 156 5.13 0.47 -5.36
N LEU A 157 5.87 1.58 -5.38
CA LEU A 157 6.21 2.26 -6.62
C LEU A 157 7.28 1.42 -7.33
N HIS A 158 6.83 0.60 -8.30
CA HIS A 158 7.75 -0.26 -9.04
C HIS A 158 8.42 0.56 -10.14
N PRO A 159 9.76 0.66 -10.15
CA PRO A 159 10.46 1.36 -11.21
C PRO A 159 10.31 0.61 -12.53
N THR A 160 10.08 1.34 -13.61
CA THR A 160 9.97 0.74 -14.96
C THR A 160 11.29 0.09 -15.39
N VAL A 161 12.41 0.60 -14.90
CA VAL A 161 13.76 0.11 -15.16
C VAL A 161 14.57 0.12 -13.87
N THR A 162 15.26 -0.97 -13.56
CA THR A 162 16.06 -1.10 -12.33
C THR A 162 17.52 -0.70 -12.53
N ASN A 163 18.12 -1.05 -13.68
CA ASN A 163 19.57 -0.92 -13.90
C ASN A 163 19.93 -0.36 -15.28
N ILE A 164 21.08 0.32 -15.37
CA ILE A 164 21.65 0.82 -16.65
C ILE A 164 21.85 -0.28 -17.69
N ASN A 165 22.27 -1.47 -17.30
CA ASN A 165 22.54 -2.58 -18.24
C ASN A 165 21.28 -2.95 -19.04
N THR A 166 20.10 -2.90 -18.39
CA THR A 166 18.84 -3.21 -19.07
C THR A 166 18.44 -2.14 -20.10
N LEU A 167 18.90 -0.89 -19.94
CA LEU A 167 18.72 0.18 -20.93
C LEU A 167 19.59 -0.07 -22.15
N LEU A 168 20.84 -0.49 -21.93
CA LEU A 168 21.82 -0.79 -22.98
C LEU A 168 21.38 -2.00 -23.81
N GLU A 169 21.02 -3.11 -23.17
CA GLU A 169 20.57 -4.34 -23.84
C GLU A 169 19.34 -4.10 -24.72
N LYS A 170 18.42 -3.24 -24.28
CA LYS A 170 17.18 -2.92 -24.99
C LYS A 170 17.32 -1.75 -25.97
N GLY A 171 18.47 -1.08 -26.01
CA GLY A 171 18.68 0.12 -26.83
C GLY A 171 17.66 1.22 -26.56
N GLN A 172 17.30 1.45 -25.29
CA GLN A 172 16.26 2.43 -24.93
C GLN A 172 16.75 3.87 -25.05
N ARG A 173 15.82 4.78 -25.34
CA ARG A 173 16.09 6.22 -25.41
C ARG A 173 16.20 6.80 -23.99
N VAL A 174 17.25 7.56 -23.74
CA VAL A 174 17.58 8.11 -22.42
C VAL A 174 17.86 9.61 -22.48
N GLY A 175 17.45 10.33 -21.44
CA GLY A 175 17.63 11.77 -21.31
C GLY A 175 18.95 12.15 -20.65
N HIS A 176 19.55 13.26 -21.07
CA HIS A 176 20.63 13.96 -20.37
C HIS A 176 20.51 15.48 -20.55
N GLN A 177 21.13 16.26 -19.66
CA GLN A 177 21.11 17.73 -19.73
C GLN A 177 21.99 18.28 -20.87
N SER A 178 21.60 19.43 -21.44
CA SER A 178 22.15 20.07 -22.66
C SER A 178 23.62 20.49 -22.67
N SER A 179 24.35 20.34 -21.57
CA SER A 179 25.74 20.79 -21.45
C SER A 179 26.45 20.03 -20.33
N SER A 180 26.39 18.70 -20.37
CA SER A 180 26.88 17.86 -19.29
C SER A 180 27.97 16.89 -19.74
N PHE A 181 28.98 16.71 -18.89
CA PHE A 181 29.96 15.63 -18.98
C PHE A 181 29.29 14.24 -19.00
N ILE A 182 28.03 14.15 -18.55
CA ILE A 182 27.19 12.94 -18.60
C ILE A 182 27.08 12.42 -20.05
N LEU A 183 26.98 13.29 -21.06
CA LEU A 183 26.92 12.86 -22.47
C LEU A 183 28.15 12.02 -22.84
N LYS A 184 29.35 12.48 -22.46
CA LYS A 184 30.59 11.76 -22.70
C LYS A 184 30.61 10.41 -21.97
N ARG A 185 30.16 10.38 -20.70
CA ARG A 185 30.05 9.14 -19.90
C ARG A 185 29.07 8.14 -20.50
N LEU A 186 27.94 8.60 -21.01
CA LEU A 186 26.95 7.73 -21.66
C LEU A 186 27.50 7.11 -22.95
N ARG A 187 28.23 7.89 -23.77
CA ARG A 187 28.93 7.36 -24.95
C ARG A 187 30.00 6.34 -24.58
N GLU A 188 30.84 6.64 -23.58
CA GLU A 188 31.86 5.71 -23.05
C GLU A 188 31.24 4.40 -22.53
N SER A 189 29.99 4.46 -22.06
CA SER A 189 29.25 3.29 -21.56
C SER A 189 28.55 2.47 -22.66
N GLY A 190 28.61 2.90 -23.92
CA GLY A 190 28.05 2.17 -25.06
C GLY A 190 26.66 2.64 -25.54
N PHE A 191 26.14 3.78 -25.07
CA PHE A 191 24.90 4.34 -25.64
C PHE A 191 25.16 4.93 -27.04
N SER A 192 24.27 4.61 -27.99
CA SER A 192 24.26 5.21 -29.32
C SER A 192 23.70 6.64 -29.28
N ASP A 193 24.30 7.56 -30.05
CA ASP A 193 23.85 8.95 -30.15
C ASP A 193 22.38 9.10 -30.56
N ALA A 194 21.84 8.17 -31.34
CA ALA A 194 20.42 8.19 -31.74
C ALA A 194 19.44 7.99 -30.56
N ASN A 195 19.92 7.36 -29.48
CA ASN A 195 19.15 7.09 -28.27
C ASN A 195 19.35 8.14 -27.18
N LEU A 196 20.26 9.09 -27.38
CA LEU A 196 20.53 10.15 -26.43
C LEU A 196 19.65 11.36 -26.75
N VAL A 197 18.79 11.72 -25.80
CA VAL A 197 17.88 12.86 -25.92
C VAL A 197 18.32 13.92 -24.93
N THR A 198 18.42 15.14 -25.43
CA THR A 198 18.84 16.27 -24.62
C THR A 198 17.62 17.02 -24.08
N TYR A 199 17.66 17.44 -22.81
CA TYR A 199 16.67 18.34 -22.22
C TYR A 199 17.30 19.62 -21.66
N GLY A 200 16.52 20.71 -21.69
CA GLY A 200 16.95 22.04 -21.25
C GLY A 200 16.35 22.51 -19.92
N SER A 201 15.19 21.98 -19.51
CA SER A 201 14.50 22.34 -18.27
C SER A 201 13.92 21.11 -17.57
N LEU A 202 13.53 21.26 -16.30
CA LEU A 202 12.92 20.18 -15.51
C LEU A 202 11.54 19.81 -16.05
N GLU A 203 10.78 20.78 -16.56
CA GLU A 203 9.46 20.56 -17.16
C GLU A 203 9.56 19.77 -18.47
N HIS A 204 10.56 20.09 -19.30
CA HIS A 204 10.84 19.31 -20.50
C HIS A 204 11.28 17.87 -20.16
N CYS A 205 12.00 17.69 -19.05
CA CYS A 205 12.35 16.37 -18.55
C CYS A 205 11.10 15.57 -18.11
N ASP A 206 10.17 16.18 -17.37
CA ASP A 206 8.88 15.55 -17.00
C ASP A 206 8.06 15.19 -18.24
N GLU A 207 7.99 16.08 -19.24
CA GLU A 207 7.27 15.84 -20.49
C GLU A 207 7.83 14.62 -21.25
N LEU A 208 9.16 14.50 -21.34
CA LEU A 208 9.82 13.39 -22.03
C LEU A 208 9.65 12.07 -21.29
N LEU A 209 9.77 12.07 -19.95
CA LEU A 209 9.61 10.86 -19.12
C LEU A 209 8.15 10.40 -19.02
N SER A 210 7.19 11.33 -19.12
CA SER A 210 5.76 11.02 -19.11
C SER A 210 5.28 10.36 -20.40
N LYS A 211 6.01 10.55 -21.52
CA LYS A 211 5.67 9.96 -22.82
C LYS A 211 6.29 8.59 -22.99
N GLU A 212 5.56 7.68 -23.66
CA GLU A 212 6.13 6.40 -24.03
C GLU A 212 7.30 6.56 -25.04
N PRO A 213 8.35 5.74 -24.96
CA PRO A 213 9.49 5.81 -25.88
C PRO A 213 9.09 5.72 -27.36
N ALA A 214 8.06 4.91 -27.67
CA ALA A 214 7.52 4.76 -29.02
C ALA A 214 6.88 6.04 -29.58
N ARG A 215 6.46 6.97 -28.71
CA ARG A 215 5.85 8.26 -29.06
C ARG A 215 6.81 9.43 -28.92
N GLY A 216 8.12 9.15 -28.95
CA GLY A 216 9.16 10.16 -28.84
C GLY A 216 9.60 10.49 -27.41
N GLY A 217 9.09 9.79 -26.39
CA GLY A 217 9.54 9.93 -25.00
C GLY A 217 10.88 9.24 -24.70
N ILE A 218 11.24 9.20 -23.42
CA ILE A 218 12.45 8.55 -22.90
C ILE A 218 12.10 7.56 -21.78
N SER A 219 12.90 6.51 -21.65
CA SER A 219 12.69 5.48 -20.62
C SER A 219 13.30 5.83 -19.27
N ALA A 220 14.34 6.67 -19.29
CA ALA A 220 15.07 7.09 -18.10
C ALA A 220 15.82 8.39 -18.37
N VAL A 221 16.22 9.08 -17.31
CA VAL A 221 17.07 10.27 -17.38
C VAL A 221 18.28 10.12 -16.46
N PHE A 222 19.43 10.60 -16.92
CA PHE A 222 20.66 10.67 -16.15
C PHE A 222 20.92 12.12 -15.72
N MET A 223 21.06 12.33 -14.42
CA MET A 223 21.13 13.66 -13.83
C MET A 223 22.04 13.63 -12.60
N GLU A 224 22.77 14.71 -12.32
CA GLU A 224 23.59 14.79 -11.10
C GLU A 224 22.71 14.76 -9.86
N VAL A 225 23.19 14.11 -8.80
CA VAL A 225 22.42 13.88 -7.57
C VAL A 225 21.78 15.16 -6.98
N PRO A 226 22.45 16.33 -6.95
CA PRO A 226 21.82 17.57 -6.49
C PRO A 226 20.59 17.98 -7.30
N TYR A 227 20.63 17.84 -8.64
CA TYR A 227 19.46 18.11 -9.47
C TYR A 227 18.39 17.02 -9.36
N VAL A 228 18.78 15.76 -9.12
CA VAL A 228 17.83 14.68 -8.81
C VAL A 228 17.02 15.03 -7.56
N ARG A 229 17.65 15.61 -6.53
CA ARG A 229 16.93 16.10 -5.33
C ARG A 229 15.86 17.12 -5.71
N VAL A 230 16.21 18.10 -6.55
CA VAL A 230 15.27 19.14 -7.00
C VAL A 230 14.12 18.53 -7.81
N PHE A 231 14.44 17.67 -8.77
CA PHE A 231 13.47 17.05 -9.67
C PHE A 231 12.51 16.13 -8.91
N LEU A 232 13.03 15.28 -8.01
CA LEU A 232 12.19 14.40 -7.21
C LEU A 232 11.40 15.16 -6.15
N GLY A 233 11.88 16.30 -5.64
CA GLY A 233 11.06 17.15 -4.79
C GLY A 233 9.79 17.64 -5.51
N GLN A 234 9.82 17.84 -6.83
CA GLN A 234 8.66 18.32 -7.61
C GLN A 234 7.78 17.17 -8.10
N TYR A 235 8.36 16.00 -8.34
CA TYR A 235 7.72 14.91 -9.06
C TYR A 235 7.87 13.54 -8.37
N CYS A 236 7.99 13.50 -7.03
CA CYS A 236 8.23 12.29 -6.24
C CYS A 236 7.21 11.17 -6.47
N ASN A 237 5.97 11.52 -6.82
CA ASN A 237 4.89 10.56 -7.06
C ASN A 237 5.00 9.88 -8.44
N LYS A 238 5.77 10.45 -9.37
CA LYS A 238 5.88 9.98 -10.77
C LYS A 238 7.21 9.29 -11.06
N TYR A 239 8.26 9.66 -10.34
CA TYR A 239 9.62 9.21 -10.63
C TYR A 239 10.38 8.79 -9.38
N LYS A 240 11.40 7.95 -9.57
CA LYS A 240 12.33 7.55 -8.51
C LYS A 240 13.74 7.37 -9.05
N MET A 241 14.74 7.67 -8.21
CA MET A 241 16.13 7.32 -8.49
C MET A 241 16.37 5.85 -8.14
N VAL A 242 16.91 5.07 -9.08
CA VAL A 242 17.10 3.61 -8.91
C VAL A 242 18.55 3.19 -8.69
N GLN A 243 19.51 3.97 -9.20
CA GLN A 243 20.93 3.71 -9.04
C GLN A 243 21.76 4.96 -9.34
N THR A 244 23.03 4.97 -8.94
CA THR A 244 24.03 5.98 -9.29
C THR A 244 25.13 5.39 -10.19
N PRO A 245 24.87 5.23 -11.50
CA PRO A 245 25.76 4.50 -12.43
C PRO A 245 27.14 5.14 -12.59
N PHE A 246 27.25 6.46 -12.46
CA PHE A 246 28.53 7.16 -12.61
C PHE A 246 28.94 7.80 -11.30
N LYS A 247 30.10 7.36 -10.78
CA LYS A 247 30.78 8.00 -9.66
C LYS A 247 31.57 9.19 -10.19
N VAL A 248 31.02 10.36 -9.96
CA VAL A 248 31.71 11.65 -10.07
C VAL A 248 31.67 12.32 -8.72
N ASP A 249 32.62 13.18 -8.44
CA ASP A 249 32.65 13.90 -7.17
C ASP A 249 31.62 15.05 -7.19
N GLY A 250 31.35 15.66 -6.03
CA GLY A 250 30.32 16.68 -5.87
C GLY A 250 30.63 18.00 -6.60
N LEU A 251 29.79 18.99 -6.37
CA LEU A 251 30.03 20.35 -6.84
C LEU A 251 31.05 21.04 -5.93
N GLY A 252 32.01 21.74 -6.53
CA GLY A 252 33.08 22.47 -5.83
C GLY A 252 33.36 23.82 -6.46
N PHE A 253 33.90 24.75 -5.68
CA PHE A 253 34.35 26.04 -6.17
C PHE A 253 35.71 25.89 -6.87
N VAL A 254 35.92 26.70 -7.92
CA VAL A 254 37.07 26.56 -8.82
C VAL A 254 38.06 27.68 -8.55
N PHE A 255 39.34 27.33 -8.46
CA PHE A 255 40.45 28.24 -8.26
C PHE A 255 41.61 27.92 -9.24
N PRO A 256 42.51 28.88 -9.50
CA PRO A 256 43.78 28.62 -10.15
C PRO A 256 44.61 27.63 -9.35
N ILE A 257 45.42 26.81 -10.04
CA ILE A 257 46.33 25.86 -9.40
C ILE A 257 47.30 26.61 -8.47
N GLY A 258 47.41 26.14 -7.22
CA GLY A 258 48.28 26.74 -6.20
C GLY A 258 47.67 27.95 -5.48
N SER A 259 46.38 28.21 -5.67
CA SER A 259 45.69 29.29 -4.96
C SER A 259 45.65 29.01 -3.45
N PRO A 260 46.07 29.97 -2.59
CA PRO A 260 46.03 29.79 -1.14
C PRO A 260 44.59 29.69 -0.59
N LEU A 261 43.59 30.14 -1.37
CA LEU A 261 42.19 30.16 -0.97
C LEU A 261 41.56 28.77 -0.88
N VAL A 262 42.09 27.78 -1.62
CA VAL A 262 41.49 26.43 -1.68
C VAL A 262 41.40 25.82 -0.28
N ALA A 263 42.47 25.91 0.50
CA ALA A 263 42.53 25.36 1.85
C ALA A 263 41.61 26.12 2.83
N ASP A 264 41.53 27.45 2.70
CA ASP A 264 40.69 28.29 3.56
C ASP A 264 39.21 28.03 3.30
N VAL A 265 38.81 28.05 2.03
CA VAL A 265 37.44 27.81 1.60
C VAL A 265 36.99 26.39 1.94
N SER A 266 37.84 25.39 1.69
CA SER A 266 37.53 23.99 2.06
C SER A 266 37.28 23.82 3.56
N ARG A 267 38.07 24.49 4.41
CA ARG A 267 37.83 24.49 5.86
C ARG A 267 36.52 25.17 6.24
N VAL A 268 36.12 26.22 5.52
CA VAL A 268 34.83 26.89 5.75
C VAL A 268 33.66 26.01 5.31
N ILE A 269 33.78 25.29 4.18
CA ILE A 269 32.75 24.33 3.73
C ILE A 269 32.51 23.27 4.81
N LEU A 270 33.57 22.65 5.33
CA LEU A 270 33.46 21.68 6.41
C LEU A 270 32.78 22.25 7.66
N LYS A 271 33.13 23.48 8.07
CA LYS A 271 32.46 24.16 9.19
C LYS A 271 30.98 24.40 8.94
N VAL A 272 30.58 24.67 7.69
CA VAL A 272 29.16 24.86 7.34
C VAL A 272 28.43 23.51 7.40
N GLU A 273 29.02 22.45 6.86
CA GLU A 273 28.48 21.08 6.87
C GLU A 273 28.33 20.52 8.29
N GLU A 274 29.31 20.73 9.17
CA GLU A 274 29.26 20.31 10.58
C GLU A 274 28.26 21.13 11.43
N SER A 275 27.78 22.26 10.90
CA SER A 275 26.86 23.16 11.59
C SER A 275 25.42 22.99 11.15
N ASN A 276 24.47 23.49 11.93
CA ASN A 276 23.06 23.55 11.53
C ASN A 276 22.80 24.48 10.31
N LYS A 277 23.81 25.23 9.85
CA LYS A 277 23.69 26.14 8.72
C LYS A 277 23.52 25.41 7.39
N ALA A 278 24.11 24.22 7.23
CA ALA A 278 23.88 23.37 6.06
C ALA A 278 22.40 22.99 5.94
N ASN A 279 21.77 22.52 7.02
CA ASN A 279 20.33 22.20 7.06
C ASN A 279 19.46 23.44 6.81
N GLN A 280 19.87 24.62 7.28
CA GLN A 280 19.16 25.88 7.02
C GLN A 280 19.22 26.27 5.54
N LEU A 281 20.38 26.14 4.91
CA LEU A 281 20.54 26.37 3.48
C LEU A 281 19.73 25.36 2.68
N GLU A 282 19.83 24.08 3.03
CA GLU A 282 19.07 23.03 2.37
C GLU A 282 17.56 23.29 2.45
N SER A 283 17.06 23.63 3.65
CA SER A 283 15.65 23.95 3.81
C SER A 283 15.22 25.24 3.10
N ALA A 284 16.06 26.27 3.07
CA ALA A 284 15.75 27.52 2.39
C ALA A 284 15.60 27.35 0.86
N TRP A 285 16.44 26.51 0.26
CA TRP A 285 16.52 26.36 -1.20
C TRP A 285 15.74 25.14 -1.73
N PHE A 286 15.54 24.10 -0.93
CA PHE A 286 14.92 22.83 -1.38
C PHE A 286 13.62 22.44 -0.64
N LYS A 287 13.23 23.08 0.47
CA LYS A 287 11.99 22.70 1.21
C LYS A 287 10.70 23.26 0.62
N LYS A 288 10.78 24.23 -0.30
CA LYS A 288 9.61 24.75 -1.05
C LYS A 288 9.23 23.89 -2.27
N ILE A 289 9.77 22.69 -2.36
CA ILE A 289 9.48 21.76 -3.43
C ILE A 289 8.43 20.78 -2.89
N ASP A 290 7.20 20.90 -3.42
CA ASP A 290 5.95 20.21 -3.07
C ASP A 290 5.90 19.59 -1.65
N GLU A 291 5.13 20.16 -0.72
CA GLU A 291 5.03 19.71 0.70
C GLU A 291 4.67 18.21 0.85
N SER A 292 4.21 17.58 -0.23
CA SER A 292 3.89 16.16 -0.33
C SER A 292 5.11 15.24 -0.54
N CYS A 293 6.30 15.75 -0.86
CA CYS A 293 7.46 14.94 -1.26
C CYS A 293 8.53 14.83 -0.15
N PRO A 294 8.86 13.61 0.33
CA PRO A 294 9.92 13.41 1.32
C PRO A 294 11.33 13.55 0.71
N ASP A 295 12.32 13.82 1.56
CA ASP A 295 13.73 14.02 1.17
C ASP A 295 14.35 12.72 0.61
N PRO A 296 14.82 12.71 -0.66
CA PRO A 296 15.16 11.49 -1.40
C PRO A 296 16.45 10.78 -0.96
N LEU A 297 17.28 11.37 -0.08
CA LEU A 297 18.60 10.81 0.27
C LEU A 297 18.80 10.44 1.73
N THR A 298 17.88 10.82 2.61
CA THR A 298 18.06 10.68 4.07
C THR A 298 16.98 9.83 4.74
N SER A 299 15.92 9.45 4.01
CA SER A 299 14.76 8.77 4.58
C SER A 299 14.23 7.67 3.64
N PRO A 300 14.38 6.38 3.98
CA PRO A 300 13.40 5.39 3.56
C PRO A 300 12.12 5.69 4.35
N ASP A 301 11.13 6.24 3.66
CA ASP A 301 9.80 6.61 4.13
C ASP A 301 9.28 5.92 5.42
N PRO A 302 8.94 6.68 6.47
CA PRO A 302 7.89 6.29 7.39
C PRO A 302 6.53 6.87 6.99
N ASN A 303 6.46 8.00 6.26
CA ASN A 303 5.20 8.72 5.99
C ASN A 303 5.21 9.51 4.68
N PRO A 304 4.74 8.92 3.57
CA PRO A 304 4.38 9.67 2.37
C PRO A 304 2.88 9.94 2.41
N SER A 305 2.54 11.21 2.33
CA SER A 305 1.21 11.83 2.17
C SER A 305 -0.01 11.08 2.73
N GLU A 306 -0.69 11.75 3.66
CA GLU A 306 -2.03 11.47 4.20
C GLU A 306 -3.10 11.01 3.18
N SER A 307 -2.89 11.25 1.88
CA SER A 307 -3.82 10.85 0.81
C SER A 307 -3.77 9.36 0.46
N PHE A 308 -2.62 8.69 0.56
CA PHE A 308 -2.50 7.27 0.16
C PHE A 308 -2.98 6.30 1.25
N ARG A 309 -2.93 6.70 2.52
CA ARG A 309 -3.39 5.85 3.65
C ARG A 309 -4.88 5.89 3.92
N LYS A 310 -5.62 6.82 3.30
CA LYS A 310 -7.06 6.91 3.50
C LYS A 310 -7.75 5.85 2.64
N LEU A 311 -8.36 4.87 3.31
CA LEU A 311 -9.26 3.91 2.70
C LEU A 311 -10.43 4.69 2.07
N GLY A 312 -10.45 4.73 0.75
CA GLY A 312 -11.49 5.41 -0.02
C GLY A 312 -12.70 4.51 -0.25
N ILE A 313 -13.85 5.13 -0.50
CA ILE A 313 -15.08 4.43 -0.90
C ILE A 313 -14.84 3.57 -2.15
N ASP A 314 -13.97 4.03 -3.06
CA ASP A 314 -13.60 3.31 -4.29
C ASP A 314 -13.08 1.90 -4.04
N SER A 315 -12.43 1.65 -2.89
CA SER A 315 -11.84 0.35 -2.54
C SER A 315 -12.85 -0.63 -1.94
N PHE A 316 -13.98 -0.14 -1.43
CA PHE A 316 -14.96 -0.96 -0.68
C PHE A 316 -16.37 -0.95 -1.28
N TRP A 317 -16.63 -0.12 -2.31
CA TRP A 317 -17.96 0.02 -2.91
C TRP A 317 -18.58 -1.31 -3.34
N VAL A 318 -17.78 -2.26 -3.87
CA VAL A 318 -18.25 -3.60 -4.25
C VAL A 318 -18.87 -4.36 -3.07
N LEU A 319 -18.30 -4.26 -1.87
CA LEU A 319 -18.84 -4.89 -0.66
C LEU A 319 -20.17 -4.26 -0.26
N PHE A 320 -20.25 -2.92 -0.28
CA PHE A 320 -21.48 -2.19 0.03
C PHE A 320 -22.60 -2.46 -0.98
N VAL A 321 -22.29 -2.49 -2.28
CA VAL A 321 -23.24 -2.83 -3.34
C VAL A 321 -23.74 -4.26 -3.18
N THR A 322 -22.86 -5.21 -2.90
CA THR A 322 -23.24 -6.61 -2.70
C THR A 322 -24.18 -6.75 -1.50
N ALA A 323 -23.87 -6.11 -0.38
CA ALA A 323 -24.75 -6.07 0.80
C ALA A 323 -26.11 -5.42 0.47
N ALA A 324 -26.11 -4.30 -0.25
CA ALA A 324 -27.35 -3.62 -0.66
C ALA A 324 -28.22 -4.51 -1.57
N ILE A 325 -27.63 -5.24 -2.53
CA ILE A 325 -28.34 -6.17 -3.41
C ILE A 325 -28.98 -7.29 -2.58
N VAL A 326 -28.25 -7.88 -1.63
CA VAL A 326 -28.78 -8.93 -0.75
C VAL A 326 -29.95 -8.39 0.09
N CYS A 327 -29.82 -7.21 0.69
CA CYS A 327 -30.89 -6.58 1.45
C CYS A 327 -32.12 -6.30 0.59
N VAL A 328 -31.95 -5.70 -0.59
CA VAL A 328 -33.06 -5.36 -1.51
C VAL A 328 -33.75 -6.62 -2.01
N THR A 329 -33.00 -7.66 -2.37
CA THR A 329 -33.59 -8.94 -2.84
C THR A 329 -34.36 -9.65 -1.73
N ALA A 330 -33.85 -9.66 -0.50
CA ALA A 330 -34.53 -10.22 0.66
C ALA A 330 -35.82 -9.44 0.98
N LEU A 331 -35.76 -8.10 1.03
CA LEU A 331 -36.91 -7.24 1.27
C LEU A 331 -37.97 -7.40 0.18
N ARG A 332 -37.57 -7.43 -1.10
CA ARG A 332 -38.49 -7.64 -2.22
C ARG A 332 -39.18 -8.99 -2.14
N LYS A 333 -38.46 -10.05 -1.79
CA LYS A 333 -39.04 -11.40 -1.64
C LYS A 333 -40.01 -11.47 -0.46
N CYS A 334 -39.65 -10.85 0.66
CA CYS A 334 -40.50 -10.73 1.84
C CYS A 334 -41.78 -9.95 1.52
N MET A 335 -41.65 -8.77 0.91
CA MET A 335 -42.77 -7.92 0.50
C MET A 335 -43.68 -8.63 -0.52
N PHE A 336 -43.09 -9.33 -1.50
CA PHE A 336 -43.88 -10.09 -2.48
C PHE A 336 -44.66 -11.23 -1.83
N HIS A 337 -44.06 -11.96 -0.90
CA HIS A 337 -44.76 -13.00 -0.14
C HIS A 337 -45.91 -12.41 0.68
N PHE A 338 -45.63 -11.32 1.41
CA PHE A 338 -46.60 -10.64 2.26
C PHE A 338 -47.80 -10.08 1.48
N LEU A 339 -47.56 -9.48 0.31
CA LEU A 339 -48.63 -8.98 -0.57
C LEU A 339 -49.43 -10.12 -1.21
N LYS A 340 -48.79 -11.24 -1.55
CA LYS A 340 -49.49 -12.42 -2.08
C LYS A 340 -50.39 -13.06 -1.04
N GLU A 341 -50.00 -13.02 0.23
CA GLU A 341 -50.76 -13.57 1.36
C GLU A 341 -51.91 -12.66 1.80
N ASN A 342 -51.87 -11.36 1.45
CA ASN A 342 -52.91 -10.37 1.75
C ASN A 342 -53.44 -9.68 0.48
N PRO A 343 -54.05 -10.42 -0.48
CA PRO A 343 -54.50 -9.84 -1.76
C PRO A 343 -55.66 -8.85 -1.61
N ASP A 344 -56.44 -8.98 -0.54
CA ASP A 344 -57.68 -8.21 -0.33
C ASP A 344 -57.47 -6.86 0.37
N GLU A 345 -56.31 -6.68 1.03
CA GLU A 345 -56.01 -5.50 1.84
C GLU A 345 -55.23 -4.46 1.01
N ARG A 346 -55.92 -3.46 0.45
CA ARG A 346 -55.29 -2.39 -0.37
C ARG A 346 -54.90 -1.13 0.42
N ASN A 347 -55.31 -1.03 1.69
CA ASN A 347 -55.03 0.13 2.53
C ASN A 347 -53.66 0.00 3.23
N LEU A 348 -52.84 1.05 3.15
CA LEU A 348 -51.47 1.04 3.66
C LEU A 348 -51.41 0.89 5.21
N GLN A 349 -52.36 1.49 5.92
CA GLN A 349 -52.48 1.34 7.38
C GLN A 349 -52.83 -0.10 7.79
N GLY A 350 -53.76 -0.75 7.07
CA GLY A 350 -54.14 -2.14 7.34
C GLY A 350 -53.01 -3.13 7.04
N LEU A 351 -52.25 -2.90 5.96
CA LEU A 351 -51.05 -3.69 5.64
C LEU A 351 -49.96 -3.53 6.71
N TRP A 352 -49.77 -2.33 7.27
CA TRP A 352 -48.79 -2.09 8.33
C TRP A 352 -49.16 -2.78 9.64
N GLU A 353 -50.43 -2.71 10.05
CA GLU A 353 -50.91 -3.43 11.25
C GLU A 353 -50.76 -4.94 11.12
N ARG A 354 -51.03 -5.51 9.93
CA ARG A 354 -50.81 -6.95 9.67
C ARG A 354 -49.34 -7.33 9.63
N PHE A 355 -48.46 -6.47 9.11
CA PHE A 355 -47.01 -6.72 9.11
C PHE A 355 -46.44 -6.78 10.53
N LEU A 356 -46.99 -5.98 11.46
CA LEU A 356 -46.59 -5.98 12.86
C LEU A 356 -47.08 -7.23 13.65
N GLN A 357 -48.01 -8.01 13.09
CA GLN A 357 -48.47 -9.23 13.76
C GLN A 357 -47.44 -10.35 13.63
N PRO A 358 -47.10 -11.07 14.72
CA PRO A 358 -46.15 -12.18 14.65
C PRO A 358 -46.70 -13.32 13.79
N ASP A 359 -45.88 -13.83 12.87
CA ASP A 359 -46.22 -15.00 12.06
C ASP A 359 -46.33 -16.25 12.96
N ARG A 360 -47.56 -16.72 13.17
CA ARG A 360 -47.85 -17.90 13.98
C ARG A 360 -47.59 -19.22 13.22
N ASN A 361 -47.50 -19.19 11.90
CA ASN A 361 -47.34 -20.36 11.04
C ASN A 361 -45.89 -20.60 10.59
N SER A 362 -44.95 -19.79 11.03
CA SER A 362 -43.53 -19.97 10.73
C SER A 362 -43.02 -21.35 11.18
N TYR A 363 -42.17 -21.96 10.35
CA TYR A 363 -41.49 -23.23 10.65
C TYR A 363 -40.70 -23.18 11.97
N ILE A 364 -40.30 -21.98 12.41
CA ILE A 364 -39.59 -21.75 13.68
C ILE A 364 -40.44 -22.16 14.88
N ASN A 365 -41.77 -21.97 14.81
CA ASN A 365 -42.69 -22.35 15.89
C ASN A 365 -42.89 -23.88 15.99
N GLN A 366 -42.44 -24.64 14.99
CA GLN A 366 -42.51 -26.10 14.96
C GLN A 366 -41.19 -26.77 15.39
N VAL A 367 -40.11 -26.00 15.53
CA VAL A 367 -38.82 -26.50 16.01
C VAL A 367 -38.94 -26.77 17.52
N LYS A 368 -38.58 -27.99 17.95
CA LYS A 368 -38.57 -28.35 19.38
C LYS A 368 -37.50 -27.51 20.10
N THR A 369 -37.91 -26.47 20.80
CA THR A 369 -37.02 -25.74 21.71
C THR A 369 -36.71 -26.60 22.93
N CYS A 370 -35.45 -26.63 23.38
CA CYS A 370 -35.09 -27.24 24.66
C CYS A 370 -35.94 -26.64 25.79
N GLN A 371 -36.73 -27.47 26.50
CA GLN A 371 -37.40 -27.06 27.73
C GLN A 371 -36.34 -26.83 28.81
N CYS A 372 -35.95 -25.57 29.01
CA CYS A 372 -35.16 -25.15 30.16
C CYS A 372 -36.04 -25.40 31.41
N SER A 373 -35.94 -26.59 32.04
CA SER A 373 -36.64 -26.92 33.27
C SER A 373 -36.12 -26.01 34.37
N MET A 374 -36.89 -24.97 34.72
CA MET A 374 -36.65 -24.07 35.86
C MET A 374 -36.74 -24.84 37.19
N LYS A 375 -35.74 -25.66 37.50
CA LYS A 375 -35.49 -26.10 38.88
C LYS A 375 -34.77 -24.95 39.58
N LYS A 376 -35.52 -24.12 40.30
CA LYS A 376 -34.95 -23.17 41.28
C LYS A 376 -34.18 -23.99 42.32
N GLN A 377 -32.88 -24.17 42.14
CA GLN A 377 -31.98 -24.60 43.19
C GLN A 377 -31.42 -23.35 43.86
N THR A 378 -32.01 -22.98 44.99
CA THR A 378 -31.47 -21.96 45.88
C THR A 378 -30.37 -22.61 46.71
N MET A 379 -29.11 -22.53 46.28
CA MET A 379 -27.98 -22.79 47.18
C MET A 379 -27.60 -21.48 47.87
N ALA A 380 -27.88 -21.39 49.18
CA ALA A 380 -27.38 -20.30 50.00
C ALA A 380 -25.95 -20.62 50.44
N PHE A 381 -24.96 -19.91 49.89
CA PHE A 381 -23.62 -19.88 50.44
C PHE A 381 -23.55 -18.77 51.49
N LYS A 382 -23.35 -19.14 52.76
CA LYS A 382 -23.16 -18.19 53.87
C LYS A 382 -21.68 -18.10 54.19
N VAL A 383 -21.04 -17.00 53.79
CA VAL A 383 -19.76 -16.57 54.35
C VAL A 383 -20.01 -15.22 55.01
N SER A 384 -19.51 -15.08 56.24
CA SER A 384 -19.70 -13.93 57.10
C SER A 384 -19.46 -12.60 56.37
N THR A 385 -20.42 -11.70 56.58
CA THR A 385 -20.46 -10.25 56.29
C THR A 385 -20.78 -9.71 54.90
N PHE A 386 -20.97 -10.50 53.84
CA PHE A 386 -21.60 -9.96 52.60
C PHE A 386 -22.41 -11.02 51.83
N SER A 387 -23.72 -10.77 51.64
CA SER A 387 -24.55 -11.54 50.70
C SER A 387 -24.47 -10.92 49.31
N PHE A 388 -23.79 -11.58 48.38
CA PHE A 388 -23.86 -11.25 46.96
C PHE A 388 -24.86 -12.19 46.26
N ASN A 389 -26.01 -11.65 45.85
CA ASN A 389 -26.90 -12.31 44.90
C ASN A 389 -26.37 -12.03 43.48
N PHE A 390 -25.61 -12.95 42.91
CA PHE A 390 -25.33 -12.92 41.47
C PHE A 390 -26.43 -13.69 40.73
N PRO A 391 -27.18 -13.06 39.81
CA PRO A 391 -27.96 -13.81 38.85
C PRO A 391 -26.97 -14.46 37.88
N PHE A 392 -26.59 -15.70 38.14
CA PHE A 392 -26.07 -16.54 37.06
C PHE A 392 -27.22 -16.75 36.09
N PHE A 393 -27.24 -16.00 34.99
CA PHE A 393 -27.94 -16.42 33.80
C PHE A 393 -27.27 -17.71 33.35
N ASN A 394 -27.84 -18.84 33.75
CA ASN A 394 -27.67 -20.08 33.01
C ASN A 394 -28.14 -19.76 31.60
N SER A 395 -27.17 -19.51 30.72
CA SER A 395 -27.42 -19.57 29.29
C SER A 395 -27.81 -21.01 28.99
N CYS A 396 -29.09 -21.22 28.68
CA CYS A 396 -29.44 -22.10 27.56
C CYS A 396 -28.70 -21.46 26.34
#